data_AF-A0ABD6B1G8-F1
#
_entry.id   AF-A0ABD6B1G8-F1
#
_cell.length_a   1.000
_cell.length_b   1.000
_cell.length_c   1.000
_cell.angle_alpha   90.00
_cell.angle_beta   90.00
_cell.angle_gamma   90.00
#
_symmetry.space_group_name_H-M   'P 1'
#
loop_
_entity.id
_entity.type
_entity.pdbx_description
1 polymer ?
#
loop_
_entity_poly.entity_id
_entity_poly.type
_entity_poly.pdbx_seq_one_letter_code
_entity_poly.pdbx_strand_id
1 'polypeptide(L)'
;MVSPCPGWNDRDGGYERDGVVVAVDPVAVYAGGGLSTTESVPESEANGYDVSLWTRTTDGQRSTTPATFEAPLAAWEFAHLLTWYVDDQGFDATREALATGDWSPPSVITDEDAATVFRRLLGDADPSLDAVLD
;
A
#
# COMPACT_ATOMS: atom_id res chain seq x y z
N MET A 1 3.82 1.83 -15.72
CA MET A 1 2.89 1.17 -14.79
C MET A 1 3.45 -0.21 -14.53
N VAL A 2 3.61 -0.58 -13.27
CA VAL A 2 4.04 -1.94 -12.89
C VAL A 2 2.83 -2.85 -13.10
N SER A 3 2.99 -4.06 -13.61
CA SER A 3 1.84 -4.97 -13.79
C SER A 3 1.49 -5.65 -12.46
N PRO A 4 0.23 -5.89 -12.11
CA PRO A 4 -0.11 -6.59 -10.87
C PRO A 4 0.12 -8.10 -10.96
N CYS A 5 -0.11 -8.81 -9.85
CA CYS A 5 -0.23 -10.26 -9.81
C CYS A 5 -1.25 -10.76 -10.87
N PRO A 6 -1.00 -11.88 -11.57
CA PRO A 6 -1.96 -12.45 -12.52
C PRO A 6 -3.38 -12.59 -11.94
N GLY A 7 -4.39 -12.26 -12.75
CA GLY A 7 -5.80 -12.31 -12.35
C GLY A 7 -6.31 -11.01 -11.72
N TRP A 8 -5.45 -10.04 -11.43
CA TRP A 8 -5.83 -8.68 -11.11
C TRP A 8 -5.98 -7.82 -12.36
N ASN A 9 -6.88 -6.84 -12.30
CA ASN A 9 -7.08 -5.88 -13.39
C ASN A 9 -6.44 -4.54 -13.04
N ASP A 10 -5.83 -3.91 -14.03
CA ASP A 10 -5.43 -2.51 -13.95
C ASP A 10 -6.66 -1.60 -13.82
N ARG A 11 -6.58 -0.59 -12.98
CA ARG A 11 -7.55 0.50 -12.86
C ARG A 11 -6.83 1.83 -12.80
N ASP A 12 -7.59 2.90 -13.00
CA ASP A 12 -7.08 4.23 -12.71
C ASP A 12 -6.75 4.33 -11.22
N GLY A 13 -5.50 4.68 -10.91
CA GLY A 13 -4.97 4.73 -9.55
C GLY A 13 -4.90 3.39 -8.81
N GLY A 14 -4.62 2.26 -9.48
CA GLY A 14 -4.25 1.02 -8.78
C GLY A 14 -4.64 -0.30 -9.49
N TYR A 15 -5.02 -1.31 -8.69
CA TYR A 15 -5.42 -2.64 -9.15
C TYR A 15 -6.67 -3.15 -8.42
N GLU A 16 -7.43 -4.03 -9.06
CA GLU A 16 -8.60 -4.67 -8.44
C GLU A 16 -8.79 -6.15 -8.82
N ARG A 17 -9.34 -6.92 -7.87
CA ARG A 17 -9.79 -8.29 -8.07
C ARG A 17 -10.86 -8.67 -7.06
N ASP A 18 -11.96 -9.27 -7.53
CA ASP A 18 -13.01 -9.86 -6.68
C ASP A 18 -13.53 -8.94 -5.54
N GLY A 19 -13.57 -7.61 -5.79
CA GLY A 19 -14.01 -6.61 -4.80
C GLY A 19 -12.94 -6.18 -3.79
N VAL A 20 -11.70 -6.66 -3.93
CA VAL A 20 -10.51 -6.14 -3.25
C VAL A 20 -9.79 -5.16 -4.16
N VAL A 21 -9.34 -4.05 -3.59
CA VAL A 21 -8.66 -2.97 -4.31
C VAL A 21 -7.35 -2.64 -3.61
N VAL A 22 -6.29 -2.52 -4.41
CA VAL A 22 -5.05 -1.85 -4.04
C VAL A 22 -5.01 -0.52 -4.78
N ALA A 23 -5.14 0.60 -4.08
CA ALA A 23 -5.17 1.94 -4.65
C ALA A 23 -3.82 2.65 -4.45
N VAL A 24 -3.42 3.45 -5.42
CA VAL A 24 -2.28 4.37 -5.37
C VAL A 24 -2.84 5.77 -5.61
N ASP A 25 -2.93 6.55 -4.54
CA ASP A 25 -3.57 7.87 -4.55
C ASP A 25 -2.53 8.99 -4.37
N PRO A 26 -2.45 9.98 -5.26
CA PRO A 26 -1.64 11.17 -5.04
C PRO A 26 -2.17 11.98 -3.86
N VAL A 27 -1.27 12.35 -2.94
CA VAL A 27 -1.60 13.05 -1.71
C VAL A 27 -0.69 14.24 -1.42
N ALA A 28 -1.24 15.22 -0.71
CA ALA A 28 -0.50 16.27 -0.05
C ALA A 28 -0.46 15.98 1.45
N VAL A 29 0.75 15.81 1.98
CA VAL A 29 1.01 15.67 3.41
C VAL A 29 1.44 17.02 3.98
N TYR A 30 0.69 17.49 4.97
CA TYR A 30 0.97 18.70 5.73
C TYR A 30 1.41 18.32 7.14
N ALA A 31 2.62 18.69 7.53
CA ALA A 31 3.15 18.45 8.88
C ALA A 31 3.19 19.75 9.70
N GLY A 32 2.66 19.71 10.93
CA GLY A 32 2.66 20.85 11.85
C GLY A 32 2.31 20.47 13.28
N GLY A 33 3.07 20.99 14.25
CA GLY A 33 2.76 20.79 15.68
C GLY A 33 2.86 19.34 16.18
N GLY A 34 3.66 18.49 15.52
CA GLY A 34 3.80 17.07 15.87
C GLY A 34 2.69 16.17 15.32
N LEU A 35 1.79 16.73 14.50
CA LEU A 35 0.77 16.00 13.77
C LEU A 35 1.00 16.15 12.27
N SER A 36 0.53 15.18 11.51
CA SER A 36 0.45 15.24 10.06
C SER A 36 -0.98 15.05 9.61
N THR A 37 -1.34 15.72 8.52
CA THR A 37 -2.62 15.52 7.83
C THR A 37 -2.32 15.19 6.39
N THR A 38 -3.01 14.18 5.87
CA THR A 38 -2.91 13.73 4.48
C THR A 38 -4.21 14.05 3.77
N GLU A 39 -4.12 14.64 2.58
CA GLU A 39 -5.26 14.98 1.74
C GLU A 39 -5.05 14.44 0.32
N SER A 40 -6.05 13.79 -0.26
CA SER A 40 -6.03 13.38 -1.67
C SER A 40 -6.11 14.61 -2.57
N VAL A 41 -5.15 14.75 -3.47
CA VAL A 41 -5.01 15.92 -4.36
C VAL A 41 -4.70 15.48 -5.79
N PRO A 42 -4.84 16.34 -6.80
CA PRO A 42 -4.33 16.05 -8.13
C PRO A 42 -2.82 15.80 -8.12
N GLU A 43 -2.31 14.95 -9.02
CA GLU A 43 -0.87 14.60 -9.09
C GLU A 43 0.06 15.83 -9.18
N SER A 44 -0.38 16.90 -9.83
CA SER A 44 0.39 18.16 -9.93
C SER A 44 0.62 18.88 -8.60
N GLU A 45 -0.14 18.54 -7.57
CA GLU A 45 -0.10 19.13 -6.22
C GLU A 45 0.42 18.15 -5.16
N ALA A 46 0.64 16.89 -5.55
CA ALA A 46 1.05 15.84 -4.65
C ALA A 46 2.52 16.00 -4.22
N ASN A 47 2.78 15.70 -2.94
CA ASN A 47 4.12 15.51 -2.42
C ASN A 47 4.37 14.07 -1.93
N GLY A 48 3.36 13.20 -2.05
CA GLY A 48 3.48 11.77 -1.79
C GLY A 48 2.37 10.98 -2.48
N TYR A 49 2.46 9.67 -2.37
CA TYR A 49 1.54 8.70 -2.97
C TYR A 49 1.17 7.65 -1.93
N ASP A 50 -0.08 7.70 -1.45
CA ASP A 50 -0.63 6.73 -0.51
C ASP A 50 -0.90 5.42 -1.23
N VAL A 51 -0.44 4.31 -0.65
CA VAL A 51 -0.87 2.97 -1.09
C VAL A 51 -1.87 2.44 -0.08
N SER A 52 -3.09 2.14 -0.54
CA SER A 52 -4.20 1.69 0.30
C SER A 52 -4.73 0.34 -0.15
N LEU A 53 -5.00 -0.56 0.79
CA LEU A 53 -5.71 -1.82 0.57
C LEU A 53 -7.12 -1.70 1.16
N TRP A 54 -8.15 -1.96 0.36
CA TRP A 54 -9.52 -1.95 0.85
C TRP A 54 -10.45 -2.95 0.15
N THR A 55 -11.54 -3.28 0.85
CA THR A 55 -12.65 -4.05 0.29
C THR A 55 -13.98 -3.54 0.84
N ARG A 56 -15.05 -3.71 0.06
CA ARG A 56 -16.41 -3.36 0.49
C ARG A 56 -17.12 -4.62 0.97
N THR A 57 -17.60 -4.58 2.21
CA THR A 57 -18.38 -5.63 2.85
C THR A 57 -19.83 -5.17 3.05
N THR A 58 -20.71 -6.09 3.45
CA THR A 58 -22.09 -5.74 3.84
C THR A 58 -22.15 -4.77 5.02
N ASP A 59 -21.15 -4.80 5.89
CA ASP A 59 -21.08 -4.00 7.12
C ASP A 59 -20.25 -2.70 6.94
N GLY A 60 -19.88 -2.38 5.70
CA GLY A 60 -19.11 -1.18 5.36
C GLY A 60 -17.77 -1.49 4.67
N GLN A 61 -16.90 -0.48 4.61
CA GLN A 61 -15.57 -0.59 4.01
C GLN A 61 -14.55 -1.01 5.07
N ARG A 62 -13.72 -2.00 4.75
CA ARG A 62 -12.51 -2.32 5.51
C ARG A 62 -11.31 -1.83 4.72
N SER A 63 -10.40 -1.13 5.37
CA SER A 63 -9.23 -0.56 4.70
C SER A 63 -8.01 -0.51 5.61
N THR A 64 -6.84 -0.42 4.99
CA THR A 64 -5.58 -0.03 5.62
C THR A 64 -4.75 0.78 4.61
N THR A 65 -3.98 1.75 5.08
CA THR A 65 -3.07 2.56 4.27
C THR A 65 -1.66 2.35 4.84
N PRO A 66 -0.96 1.30 4.42
CA PRO A 66 0.30 0.87 5.04
C PRO A 66 1.45 1.88 4.90
N ALA A 67 1.51 2.63 3.81
CA ALA A 67 2.62 3.53 3.53
C ALA A 67 2.26 4.64 2.52
N THR A 68 2.97 5.76 2.63
CA THR A 68 2.97 6.87 1.67
C THR A 68 4.38 7.02 1.12
N PHE A 69 4.57 7.03 -0.19
CA PHE A 69 5.89 7.14 -0.84
C PHE A 69 6.09 8.51 -1.46
N GLU A 70 7.33 9.02 -1.44
CA GLU A 70 7.68 10.25 -2.17
C GLU A 70 7.64 10.02 -3.68
N ALA A 71 8.19 8.89 -4.14
CA ALA A 71 8.30 8.56 -5.56
C ALA A 71 7.08 7.75 -6.05
N PRO A 72 6.46 8.13 -7.18
CA PRO A 72 5.31 7.40 -7.73
C PRO A 72 5.67 5.97 -8.10
N LEU A 73 6.88 5.75 -8.64
CA LEU A 73 7.33 4.41 -9.02
C LEU A 73 7.40 3.46 -7.82
N ALA A 74 7.91 3.92 -6.68
CA ALA A 74 7.98 3.12 -5.46
C ALA A 74 6.58 2.77 -4.94
N ALA A 75 5.62 3.70 -5.01
CA ALA A 75 4.23 3.40 -4.66
C ALA A 75 3.62 2.30 -5.56
N TRP A 76 3.88 2.36 -6.87
CA TRP A 76 3.41 1.35 -7.82
C TRP A 76 4.08 -0.02 -7.65
N GLU A 77 5.37 -0.04 -7.31
CA GLU A 77 6.10 -1.27 -6.96
C GLU A 77 5.56 -1.89 -5.66
N PHE A 78 5.29 -1.06 -4.65
CA PHE A 78 4.68 -1.54 -3.41
C PHE A 78 3.27 -2.09 -3.65
N ALA A 79 2.45 -1.39 -4.44
CA ALA A 79 1.13 -1.85 -4.83
C ALA A 79 1.20 -3.20 -5.57
N HIS A 80 2.19 -3.39 -6.45
CA HIS A 80 2.43 -4.67 -7.12
C HIS A 80 2.71 -5.79 -6.12
N LEU A 81 3.66 -5.60 -5.20
CA LEU A 81 3.97 -6.59 -4.15
C LEU A 81 2.74 -6.93 -3.30
N LEU A 82 1.95 -5.90 -2.99
CA LEU A 82 0.72 -6.06 -2.22
C LEU A 82 -0.31 -6.92 -2.94
N THR A 83 -0.45 -6.83 -4.28
CA THR A 83 -1.38 -7.71 -5.03
C THR A 83 -1.00 -9.18 -4.93
N TRP A 84 0.29 -9.50 -4.98
CA TRP A 84 0.79 -10.87 -4.83
C TRP A 84 0.59 -11.38 -3.41
N TYR A 85 0.90 -10.57 -2.40
CA TYR A 85 0.73 -10.98 -1.02
C TYR A 85 -0.74 -11.17 -0.65
N VAL A 86 -1.65 -10.35 -1.18
CA VAL A 86 -3.10 -10.54 -1.04
C VAL A 86 -3.57 -11.78 -1.78
N ASP A 87 -3.01 -12.12 -2.94
CA ASP A 87 -3.36 -13.34 -3.66
C ASP A 87 -2.98 -14.61 -2.87
N ASP A 88 -1.82 -14.58 -2.23
CA ASP A 88 -1.28 -15.69 -1.44
C ASP A 88 -1.97 -15.85 -0.07
N GLN A 89 -2.12 -14.74 0.67
CA GLN A 89 -2.59 -14.75 2.07
C GLN A 89 -4.09 -14.44 2.23
N GLY A 90 -4.68 -13.76 1.25
CA GLY A 90 -6.03 -13.22 1.33
C GLY A 90 -6.12 -11.88 2.08
N PHE A 91 -7.17 -11.12 1.77
CA PHE A 91 -7.36 -9.74 2.25
C PHE A 91 -7.25 -9.57 3.77
N ASP A 92 -7.98 -10.37 4.55
CA ASP A 92 -8.07 -10.15 6.00
C ASP A 92 -6.72 -10.44 6.69
N ALA A 93 -6.00 -11.48 6.26
CA ALA A 93 -4.67 -11.80 6.78
C ALA A 93 -3.64 -10.73 6.41
N THR A 94 -3.64 -10.27 5.15
CA THR A 94 -2.78 -9.16 4.72
C THR A 94 -3.05 -7.88 5.52
N ARG A 95 -4.33 -7.51 5.67
CA ARG A 95 -4.71 -6.31 6.42
C ARG A 95 -4.28 -6.40 7.88
N GLU A 96 -4.43 -7.56 8.51
CA GLU A 96 -3.99 -7.81 9.88
C GLU A 96 -2.47 -7.67 10.00
N ALA A 97 -1.69 -8.37 9.14
CA ALA A 97 -0.23 -8.30 9.15
C ALA A 97 0.29 -6.85 9.02
N LEU A 98 -0.28 -6.07 8.09
CA LEU A 98 0.09 -4.66 7.90
C LEU A 98 -0.34 -3.74 9.06
N ALA A 99 -1.36 -4.11 9.82
CA ALA A 99 -1.87 -3.31 10.93
C ALA A 99 -1.21 -3.63 12.27
N THR A 100 -0.68 -4.86 12.43
CA THR A 100 -0.04 -5.34 13.67
C THR A 100 1.48 -5.25 13.64
N GLY A 101 2.08 -4.83 12.52
CA GLY A 101 3.52 -4.63 12.43
C GLY A 101 4.03 -3.66 13.50
N ASP A 102 5.12 -4.05 14.18
CA ASP A 102 5.76 -3.21 15.22
C ASP A 102 6.54 -2.03 14.62
N TRP A 103 6.67 -1.99 13.30
CA TRP A 103 7.37 -0.94 12.57
C TRP A 103 6.38 -0.01 11.87
N SER A 104 6.68 1.28 11.95
CA SER A 104 6.06 2.31 11.13
C SER A 104 7.15 3.13 10.44
N PRO A 105 6.88 3.68 9.24
CA PRO A 105 7.81 4.57 8.58
C PRO A 105 8.24 5.72 9.51
N PRO A 106 9.54 6.07 9.56
CA PRO A 106 10.05 7.11 10.45
C PRO A 106 9.54 8.52 10.09
N SER A 107 9.09 8.70 8.85
CA SER A 107 8.42 9.88 8.31
C SER A 107 7.11 9.46 7.65
N VAL A 108 6.16 10.41 7.60
CA VAL A 108 4.84 10.16 6.99
C VAL A 108 5.00 9.77 5.52
N ILE A 109 5.92 10.42 4.81
CA ILE A 109 6.31 10.08 3.44
C ILE A 109 7.67 9.38 3.54
N THR A 110 7.76 8.15 3.02
CA THR A 110 9.01 7.38 2.97
C THR A 110 9.74 7.62 1.64
N ASP A 111 11.06 7.73 1.71
CA ASP A 111 11.99 7.73 0.56
C ASP A 111 12.63 6.35 0.32
N GLU A 112 12.35 5.38 1.20
CA GLU A 112 12.81 4.00 1.07
C GLU A 112 12.12 3.25 -0.08
N ASP A 113 12.79 2.24 -0.64
CA ASP A 113 12.24 1.43 -1.72
C ASP A 113 11.07 0.54 -1.24
N ALA A 114 10.21 0.18 -2.19
CA ALA A 114 8.99 -0.58 -1.94
C ALA A 114 9.24 -1.89 -1.19
N ALA A 115 10.23 -2.67 -1.60
CA ALA A 115 10.50 -3.99 -1.01
C ALA A 115 11.03 -3.88 0.42
N THR A 116 11.89 -2.90 0.68
CA THR A 116 12.38 -2.60 2.04
C THR A 116 11.23 -2.21 2.97
N VAL A 117 10.35 -1.30 2.55
CA VAL A 117 9.19 -0.88 3.35
C VAL A 117 8.25 -2.06 3.58
N PHE A 118 7.97 -2.84 2.54
CA PHE A 118 7.06 -3.99 2.63
C PHE A 118 7.56 -5.06 3.61
N ARG A 119 8.85 -5.43 3.54
CA ARG A 119 9.48 -6.35 4.52
C ARG A 119 9.36 -5.86 5.95
N ARG A 120 9.66 -4.58 6.18
CA ARG A 120 9.62 -4.01 7.54
C ARG A 120 8.21 -3.97 8.10
N LEU A 121 7.21 -3.68 7.27
CA LEU A 121 5.80 -3.70 7.68
C LEU A 121 5.33 -5.11 8.05
N LEU A 122 5.77 -6.13 7.30
CA LEU A 122 5.41 -7.53 7.60
C LEU A 122 6.19 -8.10 8.80
N GLY A 123 7.39 -7.61 9.09
CA GLY A 123 8.19 -8.06 10.22
C GLY A 123 8.50 -9.56 10.15
N ASP A 124 8.16 -10.32 11.19
CA ASP A 124 8.38 -11.78 11.25
C ASP A 124 7.40 -12.60 10.37
N ALA A 125 6.40 -11.96 9.74
CA ALA A 125 5.48 -12.58 8.78
C ALA A 125 6.05 -12.67 7.35
N ASP A 126 7.37 -12.57 7.21
CA ASP A 126 8.15 -12.53 5.97
C ASP A 126 8.29 -13.85 5.16
N PRO A 127 7.96 -15.08 5.62
CA PRO A 127 8.37 -16.28 4.86
C PRO A 127 7.63 -16.47 3.52
N SER A 128 6.70 -15.60 3.13
CA SER A 128 6.07 -15.63 1.79
C SER A 128 6.62 -14.58 0.80
N LEU A 129 7.48 -13.66 1.21
CA LEU A 129 7.94 -12.59 0.30
C LEU A 129 8.92 -13.07 -0.76
N ASP A 130 9.79 -14.03 -0.44
CA ASP A 130 10.73 -14.60 -1.40
C ASP A 130 10.00 -15.32 -2.56
N ALA A 131 8.80 -15.87 -2.30
CA ALA A 131 7.97 -16.48 -3.35
C ALA A 131 7.28 -15.45 -4.26
N VAL A 132 7.19 -14.19 -3.82
CA VAL A 132 6.59 -13.07 -4.57
C VAL A 132 7.65 -12.31 -5.39
N LEU A 133 8.93 -12.41 -5.00
CA LEU A 133 10.04 -11.67 -5.61
C LEU A 133 10.85 -12.47 -6.66
N ASP A 134 10.65 -13.79 -6.76
CA ASP A 134 11.22 -14.68 -7.79
C ASP A 134 10.36 -14.73 -9.07
#